data_AF-A0A5P9HV83-F1
#
_entry.id   AF-A0A5P9HV83-F1
#
_cell.length_a   1.000
_cell.length_b   1.000
_cell.length_c   1.000
_cell.angle_alpha   90.00
_cell.angle_beta   90.00
_cell.angle_gamma   90.00
#
_symmetry.space_group_name_H-M   'P 1'
#
loop_
_entity.id
_entity.type
_entity.pdbx_description
1 polymer ?
#
loop_
_entity_poly.entity_id
_entity_poly.type
_entity_poly.pdbx_seq_one_letter_code
_entity_poly.pdbx_strand_id
1 'polypeptide(L)'
;MKKILLTASILVIVISSLFYIVIDNSFNKPYNLVEELFTNEKKLNNINISVLTEKQWKEISETSPFVKVREPVDIKRITSCPNLLFEEGNAPLIYKIKEFQSKQINITVRCLNNDQSLSFQSLILLEKVEGEWKIVGEVK
;
A
#
# COMPACT_ATOMS: atom_id res chain seq x y z
N MET A 1 40.52 -12.63 20.16
CA MET A 1 39.66 -11.45 20.40
C MET A 1 39.34 -10.65 19.12
N LYS A 2 40.32 -10.15 18.33
CA LYS A 2 40.03 -9.36 17.11
C LYS A 2 39.12 -10.06 16.07
N LYS A 3 39.33 -11.35 15.82
CA LYS A 3 38.48 -12.14 14.90
C LYS A 3 37.03 -12.27 15.37
N ILE A 4 36.83 -12.45 16.69
CA ILE A 4 35.50 -12.57 17.31
C ILE A 4 34.75 -11.23 17.23
N LEU A 5 35.46 -10.12 17.47
CA LEU A 5 34.91 -8.78 17.31
C LEU A 5 34.51 -8.50 15.86
N LEU A 6 35.36 -8.88 14.90
CA LEU A 6 35.09 -8.71 13.47
C LEU A 6 33.85 -9.50 13.03
N THR A 7 33.75 -10.77 13.45
CA THR A 7 32.58 -11.61 13.12
C THR A 7 31.30 -11.09 13.77
N ALA A 8 31.38 -10.57 15.01
CA ALA A 8 30.23 -9.96 15.68
C ALA A 8 29.76 -8.68 14.97
N SER A 9 30.70 -7.82 14.54
CA SER A 9 30.37 -6.60 13.79
C SER A 9 29.71 -6.90 12.44
N ILE A 10 30.22 -7.89 11.70
CA ILE A 10 29.61 -8.30 10.43
C ILE A 10 28.18 -8.83 10.66
N LEU A 11 27.98 -9.63 11.70
CA LEU A 11 26.66 -10.16 12.05
C LEU A 11 25.66 -9.03 12.35
N VAL A 12 26.08 -8.02 13.12
CA VAL A 12 25.23 -6.84 13.43
C VAL A 12 24.86 -6.10 12.16
N ILE A 13 25.81 -5.89 11.24
CA ILE A 13 25.54 -5.22 9.95
C ILE A 13 24.52 -6.02 9.15
N VAL A 14 24.71 -7.33 8.99
CA VAL A 14 23.78 -8.20 8.24
C VAL A 14 22.38 -8.16 8.83
N ILE A 15 22.26 -8.29 10.17
CA ILE A 15 20.95 -8.23 10.84
C ILE A 15 20.29 -6.88 10.61
N SER A 16 21.04 -5.78 10.77
CA SER A 16 20.52 -4.43 10.60
C SER A 16 20.04 -4.18 9.16
N SER A 17 20.79 -4.65 8.17
CA SER A 17 20.41 -4.59 6.75
C SER A 17 19.15 -5.39 6.46
N LEU A 18 19.03 -6.61 7.00
CA LEU A 18 17.82 -7.43 6.84
C LEU A 18 16.60 -6.76 7.47
N PHE A 19 16.74 -6.21 8.67
CA PHE A 19 15.67 -5.47 9.33
C PHE A 19 15.21 -4.26 8.50
N TYR A 20 16.15 -3.49 7.96
CA TYR A 20 15.85 -2.36 7.08
C TYR A 20 15.04 -2.81 5.86
N ILE A 21 15.48 -3.87 5.16
CA ILE A 21 14.79 -4.40 3.99
C ILE A 21 13.38 -4.87 4.34
N VAL A 22 13.20 -5.55 5.48
CA VAL A 22 11.88 -6.04 5.92
C VAL A 22 10.93 -4.88 6.21
N ILE A 23 11.40 -3.85 6.92
CA ILE A 23 10.60 -2.66 7.26
C ILE A 23 10.22 -1.91 5.99
N ASP A 24 11.19 -1.66 5.12
CA ASP A 24 10.97 -0.90 3.88
C ASP A 24 9.99 -1.62 2.96
N ASN A 25 10.19 -2.92 2.73
CA ASN A 25 9.28 -3.73 1.91
C ASN A 25 7.87 -3.81 2.52
N SER A 26 7.76 -3.99 3.84
CA SER A 26 6.46 -4.11 4.51
C SER A 26 5.67 -2.81 4.47
N PHE A 27 6.36 -1.68 4.64
CA PHE A 27 5.78 -0.34 4.56
C PHE A 27 5.38 0.04 3.14
N ASN A 28 6.21 -0.27 2.14
CA ASN A 28 5.94 0.08 0.73
C ASN A 28 4.87 -0.83 0.09
N LYS A 29 4.63 -2.04 0.62
CA LYS A 29 3.66 -3.00 0.08
C LYS A 29 2.26 -2.43 -0.25
N PRO A 30 1.57 -1.69 0.64
CA PRO A 30 0.28 -1.09 0.31
C PRO A 30 0.39 -0.06 -0.83
N TYR A 31 1.45 0.73 -0.89
CA TYR A 31 1.68 1.69 -1.99
C TYR A 31 1.88 0.99 -3.32
N ASN A 32 2.67 -0.09 -3.35
CA ASN A 32 2.88 -0.89 -4.55
C ASN A 32 1.55 -1.50 -5.05
N LEU A 33 0.66 -1.93 -4.16
CA LEU A 33 -0.66 -2.44 -4.55
C LEU A 33 -1.54 -1.35 -5.19
N VAL A 34 -1.48 -0.13 -4.66
CA VAL A 34 -2.20 1.00 -5.28
C VAL A 34 -1.55 1.34 -6.62
N GLU A 35 -0.23 1.40 -6.73
CA GLU A 35 0.44 1.62 -8.01
C GLU A 35 0.06 0.56 -9.05
N GLU A 36 0.01 -0.72 -8.66
CA GLU A 36 -0.43 -1.82 -9.52
C GLU A 36 -1.88 -1.66 -10.00
N LEU A 37 -2.77 -1.16 -9.14
CA LEU A 37 -4.18 -0.89 -9.47
C LEU A 37 -4.30 0.14 -10.61
N PHE A 38 -3.42 1.15 -10.64
CA PHE A 38 -3.48 2.26 -11.60
C PHE A 38 -2.63 2.04 -12.85
N THR A 39 -1.59 1.20 -12.80
CA THR A 39 -0.61 1.05 -13.90
C THR A 39 -0.86 -0.14 -14.83
N ASN A 40 -1.67 -1.14 -14.44
CA ASN A 40 -1.75 -2.41 -15.17
C ASN A 40 -3.16 -2.77 -15.70
N GLU A 41 -3.58 -2.15 -16.80
CA GLU A 41 -4.79 -2.56 -17.55
C GLU A 41 -4.76 -4.04 -18.01
N LYS A 42 -3.57 -4.65 -18.16
CA LYS A 42 -3.41 -6.03 -18.67
C LYS A 42 -3.40 -7.13 -17.60
N LYS A 43 -3.38 -6.78 -16.31
CA LYS A 43 -3.36 -7.76 -15.19
C LYS A 43 -4.64 -7.69 -14.33
N LEU A 44 -5.80 -7.43 -14.94
CA LEU A 44 -7.09 -7.42 -14.23
C LEU A 44 -7.31 -8.66 -13.34
N ASN A 45 -6.78 -9.82 -13.74
CA ASN A 45 -6.88 -11.05 -12.96
C ASN A 45 -6.17 -10.97 -11.59
N ASN A 46 -5.02 -10.29 -11.50
CA ASN A 46 -4.31 -10.11 -10.22
C ASN A 46 -4.91 -8.96 -9.41
N ILE A 47 -5.39 -7.91 -10.08
CA ILE A 47 -6.08 -6.78 -9.44
C ILE A 47 -7.34 -7.27 -8.71
N ASN A 48 -8.09 -8.21 -9.30
CA ASN A 48 -9.26 -8.83 -8.67
C ASN A 48 -8.94 -9.61 -7.38
N ILE A 49 -7.69 -10.04 -7.16
CA ILE A 49 -7.29 -10.77 -5.95
C ILE A 49 -6.91 -9.79 -4.82
N SER A 50 -6.45 -8.60 -5.19
CA SER A 50 -6.01 -7.57 -4.25
C SER A 50 -7.14 -6.60 -3.87
N VAL A 51 -8.12 -6.38 -4.75
CA VAL A 51 -9.33 -5.59 -4.47
C VAL A 51 -10.43 -6.51 -3.95
N LEU A 52 -11.00 -6.20 -2.80
CA LEU A 52 -12.11 -6.97 -2.26
C LEU A 52 -13.37 -6.79 -3.11
N THR A 53 -13.99 -7.92 -3.43
CA THR A 53 -15.35 -7.96 -3.98
C THR A 53 -16.37 -7.57 -2.92
N GLU A 54 -17.56 -7.13 -3.34
CA GLU A 54 -18.68 -6.85 -2.41
C GLU A 54 -19.04 -8.03 -1.52
N LYS A 55 -18.86 -9.26 -2.01
CA LYS A 55 -19.11 -10.46 -1.22
C LYS A 55 -18.10 -10.58 -0.07
N GLN A 56 -16.81 -10.47 -0.38
CA GLN A 56 -15.75 -10.52 0.63
C GLN A 56 -15.84 -9.35 1.60
N TRP A 57 -16.21 -8.17 1.11
CA TRP A 57 -16.44 -7.00 1.96
C TRP A 57 -17.53 -7.27 3.00
N LYS A 58 -18.67 -7.85 2.60
CA LYS A 58 -19.74 -8.20 3.55
C LYS A 58 -19.26 -9.11 4.67
N GLU A 59 -18.37 -10.06 4.37
CA GLU A 59 -17.82 -11.01 5.35
C GLU A 59 -16.94 -10.33 6.41
N ILE A 60 -16.28 -9.21 6.09
CA ILE A 60 -15.35 -8.52 7.01
C ILE A 60 -15.83 -7.14 7.51
N SER A 61 -16.88 -6.60 6.89
CA SER A 61 -17.32 -5.21 7.09
C SER A 61 -17.70 -4.88 8.53
N GLU A 62 -18.17 -5.87 9.30
CA GLU A 62 -18.54 -5.70 10.71
C GLU A 62 -17.35 -5.30 11.59
N THR A 63 -16.15 -5.75 11.23
CA THR A 63 -14.92 -5.49 11.98
C THR A 63 -14.04 -4.42 11.34
N SER A 64 -14.34 -4.01 10.11
CA SER A 64 -13.52 -3.04 9.39
C SER A 64 -13.73 -1.61 9.91
N PRO A 65 -12.66 -0.83 10.13
CA PRO A 65 -12.76 0.58 10.52
C PRO A 65 -13.42 1.45 9.43
N PHE A 66 -13.50 0.95 8.20
CA PHE A 66 -13.96 1.72 7.05
C PHE A 66 -15.46 1.57 6.75
N VAL A 67 -16.20 0.80 7.54
CA VAL A 67 -17.61 0.44 7.29
C VAL A 67 -18.52 1.62 6.95
N LYS A 68 -18.27 2.80 7.53
CA LYS A 68 -19.11 3.99 7.37
C LYS A 68 -18.74 4.88 6.17
N VAL A 69 -17.51 4.79 5.69
CA VAL A 69 -16.95 5.71 4.69
C VAL A 69 -16.62 5.02 3.37
N ARG A 70 -16.58 3.69 3.37
CA ARG A 70 -16.17 2.88 2.24
C ARG A 70 -17.16 2.98 1.09
N GLU A 71 -16.65 3.34 -0.07
CA GLU A 71 -17.30 3.08 -1.36
C GLU A 71 -16.59 1.94 -2.12
N PRO A 72 -17.30 1.21 -3.00
CA PRO A 72 -16.67 0.27 -3.93
C PRO A 72 -15.67 0.99 -4.84
N VAL A 73 -14.56 0.33 -5.12
CA VAL A 73 -13.52 0.85 -6.03
C VAL A 73 -14.05 0.91 -7.46
N ASP A 74 -14.09 2.10 -8.06
CA ASP A 74 -14.38 2.25 -9.50
C ASP A 74 -13.13 1.99 -10.35
N ILE A 75 -12.89 0.72 -10.68
CA ILE A 75 -11.71 0.27 -11.45
C ILE A 75 -11.60 1.01 -12.79
N LYS A 76 -12.72 1.30 -13.46
CA LYS A 76 -12.69 1.94 -14.79
C LYS A 76 -12.15 3.36 -14.73
N ARG A 77 -12.53 4.11 -13.69
CA ARG A 77 -12.06 5.47 -13.45
C ARG A 77 -10.58 5.49 -13.06
N ILE A 78 -10.13 4.46 -12.35
CA ILE A 78 -8.77 4.36 -11.83
C ILE A 78 -7.76 4.01 -12.92
N THR A 79 -8.12 3.16 -13.88
CA THR A 79 -7.23 2.80 -15.00
C THR A 79 -7.00 3.94 -15.99
N SER A 80 -7.87 4.96 -16.02
CA SER A 80 -7.75 6.10 -16.92
C SER A 80 -6.79 7.20 -16.44
N CYS A 81 -5.84 6.88 -15.57
CA CYS A 81 -4.98 7.88 -14.96
C CYS A 81 -3.63 8.06 -15.69
N PRO A 82 -3.39 9.17 -16.42
CA PRO A 82 -2.16 9.32 -17.18
C PRO A 82 -0.94 9.65 -16.31
N ASN A 83 -1.10 10.49 -15.28
CA ASN A 83 -0.01 10.85 -14.37
C ASN A 83 -0.43 10.63 -12.92
N LEU A 84 0.12 9.59 -12.31
CA LEU A 84 -0.21 9.15 -10.97
C LEU A 84 0.74 9.76 -9.92
N LEU A 85 0.18 10.37 -8.88
CA LEU A 85 0.94 10.89 -7.73
C LEU A 85 0.41 10.30 -6.42
N PHE A 86 1.37 9.89 -5.57
CA PHE A 86 1.12 9.47 -4.19
C PHE A 86 2.00 10.30 -3.24
N GLU A 87 1.43 10.76 -2.13
CA GLU A 87 2.13 11.71 -1.24
C GLU A 87 3.13 11.03 -0.27
N GLU A 88 3.06 9.72 -0.02
CA GLU A 88 3.68 9.14 1.20
C GLU A 88 4.65 7.95 1.00
N GLY A 89 4.96 7.53 -0.24
CA GLY A 89 5.86 6.38 -0.49
C GLY A 89 7.31 6.56 -0.01
N ASN A 90 7.76 7.80 0.18
CA ASN A 90 9.15 8.16 0.52
C ASN A 90 9.33 8.64 1.97
N ALA A 91 8.54 8.08 2.91
CA ALA A 91 8.62 8.48 4.32
C ALA A 91 10.00 8.14 4.96
N PRO A 92 10.47 8.93 5.94
CA PRO A 92 11.70 8.63 6.69
C PRO A 92 11.64 7.27 7.40
N LEU A 93 12.79 6.59 7.55
CA LEU A 93 12.86 5.26 8.18
C LEU A 93 12.20 5.20 9.57
N ILE A 94 12.34 6.24 10.38
CA ILE A 94 11.72 6.33 11.71
C ILE A 94 10.19 6.24 11.61
N TYR A 95 9.60 6.90 10.60
CA TYR A 95 8.17 6.82 10.34
C TYR A 95 7.78 5.42 9.86
N LYS A 96 8.56 4.82 8.94
CA LYS A 96 8.31 3.45 8.47
C LYS A 96 8.33 2.44 9.61
N ILE A 97 9.26 2.58 10.57
CA ILE A 97 9.33 1.73 11.79
C ILE A 97 8.11 1.93 12.70
N LYS A 98 7.54 3.13 12.74
CA LYS A 98 6.33 3.36 13.53
C LYS A 98 5.11 2.71 12.88
N GLU A 99 5.02 2.81 11.55
CA GLU A 99 3.82 2.44 10.81
C GLU A 99 3.85 1.02 10.20
N PHE A 100 4.99 0.30 10.15
CA PHE A 100 5.05 -1.03 9.50
C PHE A 100 4.13 -2.08 10.15
N GLN A 101 3.79 -1.90 11.43
CA GLN A 101 2.86 -2.77 12.16
C GLN A 101 1.39 -2.41 11.91
N SER A 102 1.11 -1.28 11.26
CA SER A 102 -0.27 -0.89 10.98
C SER A 102 -0.98 -1.99 10.19
N LYS A 103 -2.27 -2.16 10.51
CA LYS A 103 -3.18 -3.08 9.84
C LYS A 103 -4.06 -2.38 8.82
N GLN A 104 -4.02 -1.05 8.78
CA GLN A 104 -4.86 -0.23 7.94
C GLN A 104 -4.08 0.99 7.44
N ILE A 105 -4.35 1.43 6.23
CA ILE A 105 -3.75 2.64 5.68
C ILE A 105 -4.68 3.25 4.64
N ASN A 106 -4.69 4.58 4.60
CA ASN A 106 -5.40 5.34 3.60
C ASN A 106 -4.35 6.00 2.71
N ILE A 107 -4.46 5.81 1.40
CA ILE A 107 -3.51 6.38 0.44
C ILE A 107 -4.26 7.37 -0.42
N THR A 108 -3.90 8.65 -0.30
CA THR A 108 -4.40 9.69 -1.20
C THR A 108 -3.74 9.52 -2.54
N VAL A 109 -4.56 9.37 -3.57
CA VAL A 109 -4.14 9.26 -4.96
C VAL A 109 -4.60 10.48 -5.71
N ARG A 110 -3.66 11.15 -6.37
CA ARG A 110 -3.97 12.24 -7.29
C ARG A 110 -3.62 11.82 -8.69
N CYS A 111 -4.59 11.99 -9.57
CA CYS A 111 -4.40 11.78 -10.97
C CYS A 111 -4.33 13.13 -11.68
N LEU A 112 -3.23 13.38 -12.39
CA LEU A 112 -3.06 14.59 -13.18
C LEU A 112 -3.26 14.31 -14.66
N ASN A 113 -3.78 15.29 -15.38
CA ASN A 113 -3.79 15.33 -16.85
C ASN A 113 -2.38 15.63 -17.38
N ASN A 114 -2.21 15.61 -18.71
CA ASN A 114 -0.92 15.90 -19.36
C ASN A 114 -0.44 17.34 -19.15
N ASP A 115 -1.36 18.27 -18.91
CA ASP A 115 -1.07 19.67 -18.56
C ASP A 115 -0.83 19.89 -17.06
N GLN A 116 -0.67 18.80 -16.29
CA GLN A 116 -0.51 18.78 -14.84
C GLN A 116 -1.74 19.26 -14.04
N SER A 117 -2.88 19.54 -14.69
CA SER A 117 -4.13 19.82 -13.98
C SER A 117 -4.65 18.57 -13.26
N LEU A 118 -5.28 18.73 -12.10
CA LEU A 118 -5.87 17.61 -11.37
C LEU A 118 -7.08 17.06 -12.15
N SER A 119 -6.98 15.81 -12.59
CA SER A 119 -8.06 15.07 -13.26
C SER A 119 -9.06 14.53 -12.22
N PHE A 120 -8.56 13.82 -11.22
CA PHE A 120 -9.34 13.40 -10.05
C PHE A 120 -8.43 13.13 -8.86
N GLN A 121 -9.03 13.08 -7.68
CA GLN A 121 -8.41 12.64 -6.44
C GLN A 121 -9.30 11.57 -5.82
N SER A 122 -8.71 10.53 -5.24
CA SER A 122 -9.44 9.50 -4.49
C SER A 122 -8.59 9.07 -3.30
N LEU A 123 -9.24 8.75 -2.18
CA LEU A 123 -8.58 8.15 -1.02
C LEU A 123 -8.79 6.64 -1.08
N ILE A 124 -7.74 5.88 -1.38
CA ILE A 124 -7.82 4.41 -1.44
C ILE A 124 -7.66 3.85 -0.03
N LEU A 125 -8.57 2.95 0.35
CA LEU A 125 -8.62 2.33 1.66
C LEU A 125 -8.01 0.93 1.59
N LEU A 126 -7.02 0.65 2.42
CA LEU A 126 -6.37 -0.66 2.48
C LEU A 126 -6.38 -1.22 3.90
N GLU A 127 -6.55 -2.53 3.99
CA GLU A 127 -6.57 -3.27 5.26
C GLU A 127 -5.82 -4.60 5.11
N LYS A 128 -5.18 -5.06 6.19
CA LYS A 128 -4.62 -6.42 6.27
C LYS A 128 -5.74 -7.42 6.58
N VAL A 129 -6.18 -8.14 5.55
CA VAL A 129 -7.15 -9.24 5.67
C VAL A 129 -6.37 -10.56 5.62
N GLU A 130 -6.49 -11.38 6.66
CA GLU A 130 -5.75 -12.66 6.79
C GLU A 130 -4.22 -12.52 6.66
N GLY A 131 -3.67 -11.35 7.04
CA GLY A 131 -2.24 -11.06 6.98
C GLY A 131 -1.76 -10.50 5.63
N GLU A 132 -2.64 -10.41 4.64
CA GLU A 132 -2.35 -9.80 3.34
C GLU A 132 -3.00 -8.42 3.21
N TRP A 133 -2.26 -7.46 2.64
CA TRP A 133 -2.84 -6.18 2.27
C TRP A 133 -3.85 -6.35 1.14
N LYS A 134 -5.06 -5.84 1.34
CA LYS A 134 -6.14 -5.78 0.35
C LYS A 134 -6.66 -4.34 0.24
N ILE A 135 -7.05 -3.95 -0.95
CA ILE A 135 -7.80 -2.73 -1.20
C ILE A 135 -9.26 -3.03 -0.88
N VAL A 136 -9.81 -2.35 0.12
CA VAL A 136 -11.17 -2.62 0.62
C VAL A 136 -12.19 -1.65 0.06
N GLY A 137 -11.74 -0.50 -0.45
CA GLY A 137 -12.61 0.49 -1.08
C GLY A 137 -11.90 1.82 -1.34
N GLU A 138 -12.70 2.83 -1.60
CA GLU A 138 -12.26 4.21 -1.76
C GLU A 138 -13.19 5.22 -1.07
N VAL A 139 -12.72 6.44 -0.90
CA VAL A 139 -13.53 7.62 -0.56
C VAL A 139 -13.33 8.67 -1.65
N LYS A 140 -14.44 9.21 -2.15
CA LYS A 140 -14.49 10.20 -3.24
C LYS A 140 -14.50 11.63 -2.71
#